data_AF-A0A7K1TCF1-F1
#
_entry.id   AF-A0A7K1TCF1-F1
#
_cell.length_a   1.000
_cell.length_b   1.000
_cell.length_c   1.000
_cell.angle_alpha   90.00
_cell.angle_beta   90.00
_cell.angle_gamma   90.00
#
_symmetry.space_group_name_H-M   'P 1'
#
loop_
_entity.id
_entity.type
_entity.pdbx_description
1 polymer ?
#
loop_
_entity_poly.entity_id
_entity_poly.type
_entity_poly.pdbx_seq_one_letter_code
_entity_poly.pdbx_strand_id
1 'polypeptide(L)'
;MKHVFIALGLGVALAGCAPRVITQATHTARPAVATTGPAGFLVIKETEAFTGPAEELGDIHIKDGGFTLNCDYETTVALATTQAQQLGANVLKIYEHQLPDMWRSTCHRIRAKALRVADLTPYEKEIVWQPTRRLRPIDFKASTASRPFEAATNSGVRYHYAGRMFQGKVQLTVETYFDCQNSYFKGTRDPALTLAHEQGHFDLTEIYARRFTQALQEQVADTKELEAKQQAIYHQVMTEAQTRQDKYDSEVYADRSKQPAWLAEIAQELHATQVYASKQLTIKIKT
;
A
#
# COMPACT_ATOMS: atom_id res chain seq x y z
N MET A 1 58.16 -16.67 -38.71
CA MET A 1 56.82 -17.29 -38.50
C MET A 1 56.34 -16.86 -37.12
N LYS A 2 55.32 -16.00 -37.04
CA LYS A 2 54.72 -15.54 -35.77
C LYS A 2 53.44 -16.34 -35.56
N HIS A 3 53.38 -17.17 -34.52
CA HIS A 3 52.16 -17.88 -34.15
C HIS A 3 51.23 -16.94 -33.39
N VAL A 4 50.06 -16.66 -33.96
CA VAL A 4 48.96 -15.95 -33.31
C VAL A 4 48.06 -16.99 -32.68
N PHE A 5 47.99 -17.02 -31.35
CA PHE A 5 47.01 -17.81 -30.61
C PHE A 5 45.71 -17.01 -30.52
N ILE A 6 44.66 -17.48 -31.20
CA ILE A 6 43.29 -16.97 -31.04
C ILE A 6 42.68 -17.72 -29.85
N ALA A 7 42.62 -17.05 -28.69
CA ALA A 7 41.85 -17.55 -27.55
C ALA A 7 40.37 -17.31 -27.83
N LEU A 8 39.63 -18.38 -28.09
CA LEU A 8 38.18 -18.38 -28.21
C LEU A 8 37.60 -18.22 -26.79
N GLY A 9 37.29 -16.98 -26.41
CA GLY A 9 36.62 -16.67 -25.16
C GLY A 9 35.19 -17.21 -25.18
N LEU A 10 34.95 -18.30 -24.45
CA LEU A 10 33.60 -18.81 -24.19
C LEU A 10 32.88 -17.79 -23.29
N GLY A 11 32.06 -16.94 -23.89
CA GLY A 11 31.23 -15.99 -23.16
C GLY A 11 30.22 -16.72 -22.29
N VAL A 12 30.47 -16.79 -20.99
CA VAL A 12 29.48 -17.22 -20.00
C VAL A 12 28.41 -16.12 -19.95
N ALA A 13 27.24 -16.41 -20.51
CA ALA A 13 26.07 -15.55 -20.35
C ALA A 13 25.68 -15.54 -18.86
N LEU A 14 25.84 -14.38 -18.22
CA LEU A 14 25.36 -14.15 -16.86
C LEU A 14 23.83 -14.28 -16.87
N ALA A 15 23.32 -15.43 -16.43
CA ALA A 15 21.90 -15.61 -16.18
C ALA A 15 21.50 -14.66 -15.05
N GLY A 16 20.59 -13.72 -15.33
CA GLY A 16 20.15 -12.72 -14.36
C GLY A 16 19.42 -13.37 -13.19
N CYS A 17 19.75 -12.96 -11.96
CA CYS A 17 19.21 -13.51 -10.71
C CYS A 17 17.74 -13.09 -10.40
N ALA A 18 16.90 -12.85 -11.41
CA ALA A 18 15.54 -12.34 -11.24
C ALA A 18 14.47 -13.33 -11.76
N PRO A 19 13.26 -13.38 -11.14
CA PRO A 19 12.19 -14.27 -11.59
C PRO A 19 11.81 -13.97 -13.03
N ARG A 20 11.48 -15.03 -13.80
CA ARG A 20 11.07 -14.86 -15.20
C ARG A 20 9.59 -14.49 -15.25
N VAL A 21 9.30 -13.27 -15.68
CA VAL A 21 7.94 -12.80 -15.98
C VAL A 21 7.59 -13.18 -17.41
N ILE A 22 6.52 -13.96 -17.59
CA ILE A 22 5.93 -14.25 -18.90
C ILE A 22 4.57 -13.58 -18.94
N THR A 23 4.38 -12.71 -19.93
CA THR A 23 3.15 -11.94 -20.09
C THR A 23 2.54 -12.27 -21.44
N GLN A 24 1.27 -12.67 -21.45
CA GLN A 24 0.47 -12.84 -22.65
C GLN A 24 -0.61 -11.76 -22.65
N ALA A 25 -0.33 -10.65 -23.33
CA ALA A 25 -1.30 -9.56 -23.46
C ALA A 25 -2.41 -9.94 -24.44
N THR A 26 -3.66 -9.74 -24.06
CA THR A 26 -4.83 -10.02 -24.90
C THR A 26 -5.08 -8.89 -25.91
N HIS A 27 -4.56 -7.70 -25.61
CA HIS A 27 -4.63 -6.50 -26.46
C HIS A 27 -3.31 -5.71 -26.42
N THR A 28 -3.02 -4.91 -27.46
CA THR A 28 -1.94 -3.90 -27.40
C THR A 28 -2.21 -2.93 -26.27
N ALA A 29 -1.17 -2.51 -25.53
CA ALA A 29 -1.28 -1.56 -24.42
C ALA A 29 -2.15 -0.36 -24.81
N ARG A 30 -3.32 -0.24 -24.18
CA ARG A 30 -4.25 0.88 -24.38
C ARG A 30 -4.00 1.94 -23.33
N PRO A 31 -4.12 3.25 -23.67
CA PRO A 31 -4.05 4.30 -22.67
C PRO A 31 -5.06 4.05 -21.55
N ALA A 32 -4.73 4.50 -20.35
CA ALA A 32 -5.62 4.40 -19.20
C ALA A 32 -6.95 5.09 -19.53
N VAL A 33 -8.04 4.33 -19.53
CA VAL A 33 -9.40 4.91 -19.56
C VAL A 33 -9.66 5.48 -18.17
N ALA A 34 -10.27 6.67 -18.11
CA ALA A 34 -10.67 7.28 -16.84
C ALA A 34 -11.55 6.29 -16.07
N THR A 35 -11.02 5.75 -14.97
CA THR A 35 -11.80 4.93 -14.04
C THR A 35 -12.81 5.82 -13.34
N THR A 36 -14.07 5.42 -13.27
CA THR A 36 -15.12 6.13 -12.51
C THR A 36 -14.96 5.98 -11.00
N GLY A 37 -14.02 5.13 -10.56
CA GLY A 37 -13.68 4.91 -9.15
C GLY A 37 -12.33 5.52 -8.72
N PRO A 38 -11.97 5.32 -7.44
CA PRO A 38 -10.71 5.79 -6.86
C PRO A 38 -9.48 5.37 -7.65
N ALA A 39 -8.47 6.25 -7.74
CA ALA A 39 -7.15 5.89 -8.25
C ALA A 39 -6.50 4.91 -7.26
N GLY A 40 -6.52 3.62 -7.60
CA GLY A 40 -5.99 2.55 -6.76
C GLY A 40 -5.65 1.32 -7.59
N PHE A 41 -4.90 0.40 -6.98
CA PHE A 41 -4.58 -0.90 -7.54
C PHE A 41 -4.92 -1.98 -6.52
N LEU A 42 -5.73 -2.97 -6.91
CA LEU A 42 -6.10 -4.07 -6.01
C LEU A 42 -5.40 -5.37 -6.41
N VAL A 43 -4.83 -6.05 -5.42
CA VAL A 43 -4.42 -7.45 -5.55
C VAL A 43 -5.50 -8.31 -4.93
N ILE A 44 -6.11 -9.17 -5.74
CA ILE A 44 -7.11 -10.14 -5.30
C ILE A 44 -6.45 -11.51 -5.27
N LYS A 45 -6.32 -12.08 -4.08
CA LYS A 45 -5.70 -13.40 -3.87
C LYS A 45 -6.56 -14.52 -4.44
N GLU A 46 -5.98 -15.67 -4.68
CA GLU A 46 -6.67 -16.87 -5.20
C GLU A 46 -7.83 -17.33 -4.31
N THR A 47 -7.71 -17.12 -3.00
CA THR A 47 -8.74 -17.45 -1.99
C THR A 47 -9.90 -16.45 -1.92
N GLU A 48 -9.81 -15.33 -2.64
CA GLU A 48 -10.77 -14.23 -2.55
C GLU A 48 -11.75 -14.26 -3.72
N ALA A 49 -13.04 -14.10 -3.41
CA ALA A 49 -14.07 -14.01 -4.44
C ALA A 49 -13.92 -12.71 -5.25
N PHE A 50 -14.09 -12.82 -6.57
CA PHE A 50 -14.18 -11.69 -7.49
C PHE A 50 -15.18 -12.03 -8.59
N THR A 51 -16.31 -11.34 -8.60
CA THR A 51 -17.47 -11.66 -9.46
C THR A 51 -17.95 -10.47 -10.29
N GLY A 52 -17.20 -9.36 -10.29
CA GLY A 52 -17.58 -8.13 -11.00
C GLY A 52 -17.27 -8.16 -12.49
N PRO A 53 -17.90 -7.28 -13.27
CA PRO A 53 -17.51 -7.05 -14.65
C PRO A 53 -16.06 -6.53 -14.70
N ALA A 54 -15.23 -7.18 -15.50
CA ALA A 54 -13.83 -6.81 -15.69
C ALA A 54 -13.43 -7.02 -17.16
N GLU A 55 -12.66 -6.08 -17.71
CA GLU A 55 -11.95 -6.25 -18.98
C GLU A 55 -10.62 -6.98 -18.69
N GLU A 56 -10.39 -8.13 -19.31
CA GLU A 56 -9.10 -8.83 -19.22
C GLU A 56 -8.10 -8.20 -20.19
N LEU A 57 -6.99 -7.69 -19.65
CA LEU A 57 -5.92 -7.05 -20.43
C LEU A 57 -4.74 -7.99 -20.71
N GLY A 58 -4.59 -9.04 -19.91
CA GLY A 58 -3.59 -10.07 -20.14
C GLY A 58 -3.50 -11.11 -19.03
N ASP A 59 -2.74 -12.15 -19.32
CA ASP A 59 -2.36 -13.22 -18.39
C ASP A 59 -0.87 -13.09 -18.04
N ILE A 60 -0.56 -13.13 -16.75
CA ILE A 60 0.79 -12.94 -16.20
C ILE A 60 1.18 -14.20 -15.45
N HIS A 61 2.27 -14.83 -15.87
CA HIS A 61 2.88 -16.00 -15.23
C HIS A 61 4.26 -15.62 -14.70
N ILE A 62 4.45 -15.76 -13.40
CA ILE A 62 5.78 -15.65 -12.79
C ILE A 62 6.32 -17.07 -12.61
N LYS A 63 7.40 -17.39 -13.33
CA LYS A 63 8.07 -18.69 -13.29
C LYS A 63 9.45 -18.58 -12.64
N ASP A 64 9.94 -19.70 -12.14
CA ASP A 64 11.30 -19.81 -11.62
C ASP A 64 12.34 -19.69 -12.75
N GLY A 65 13.34 -18.84 -12.55
CA GLY A 65 14.53 -18.71 -13.40
C GLY A 65 15.65 -19.71 -13.09
N GLY A 66 15.50 -20.55 -12.05
CA GLY A 66 16.42 -21.64 -11.69
C GLY A 66 17.57 -21.25 -10.74
N PHE A 67 17.96 -19.98 -10.68
CA PHE A 67 18.98 -19.42 -9.76
C PHE A 67 18.55 -18.06 -9.18
N THR A 68 17.25 -17.90 -8.96
CA THR A 68 16.64 -16.62 -8.61
C THR A 68 16.84 -16.26 -7.14
N LEU A 69 17.29 -15.03 -6.84
CA LEU A 69 17.27 -14.46 -5.49
C LEU A 69 16.06 -13.52 -5.38
N ASN A 70 15.38 -13.50 -4.22
CA ASN A 70 14.13 -12.75 -3.96
C ASN A 70 12.91 -13.27 -4.74
N CYS A 71 12.45 -14.47 -4.41
CA CYS A 71 11.28 -15.11 -5.01
C CYS A 71 10.27 -15.63 -3.98
N ASP A 72 10.18 -14.93 -2.85
CA ASP A 72 9.08 -15.07 -1.91
C ASP A 72 7.76 -14.59 -2.54
N TYR A 73 6.65 -14.90 -1.87
CA TYR A 73 5.32 -14.57 -2.35
C TYR A 73 5.14 -13.07 -2.60
N GLU A 74 5.56 -12.20 -1.68
CA GLU A 74 5.36 -10.75 -1.77
C GLU A 74 6.13 -10.16 -2.94
N THR A 75 7.40 -10.57 -3.13
CA THR A 75 8.20 -10.14 -4.29
C THR A 75 7.55 -10.57 -5.61
N THR A 76 7.01 -11.79 -5.67
CA THR A 76 6.35 -12.33 -6.86
C THR A 76 5.07 -11.57 -7.19
N VAL A 77 4.26 -11.24 -6.17
CA VAL A 77 3.05 -10.42 -6.31
C VAL A 77 3.40 -8.99 -6.75
N ALA A 78 4.47 -8.39 -6.21
CA ALA A 78 4.91 -7.05 -6.60
C ALA A 78 5.36 -6.97 -8.07
N LEU A 79 6.07 -8.00 -8.56
CA LEU A 79 6.45 -8.11 -9.97
C LEU A 79 5.23 -8.23 -10.89
N ALA A 80 4.29 -9.13 -10.56
CA ALA A 80 3.06 -9.28 -11.32
C ALA A 80 2.19 -8.02 -11.29
N THR A 81 2.15 -7.32 -10.15
CA THR A 81 1.47 -6.02 -10.00
C THR A 81 2.07 -4.97 -10.93
N THR A 82 3.39 -4.83 -10.95
CA THR A 82 4.09 -3.91 -11.86
C THR A 82 3.76 -4.21 -13.32
N GLN A 83 3.76 -5.50 -13.69
CA GLN A 83 3.42 -5.91 -15.05
C GLN A 83 1.96 -5.63 -15.41
N ALA A 84 1.02 -5.85 -14.49
CA ALA A 84 -0.39 -5.52 -14.69
C ALA A 84 -0.60 -4.01 -14.86
N GLN A 85 0.06 -3.19 -14.04
CA GLN A 85 0.04 -1.73 -14.17
C GLN A 85 0.55 -1.27 -15.54
N GLN A 86 1.64 -1.87 -16.05
CA GLN A 86 2.15 -1.60 -17.39
C GLN A 86 1.17 -1.95 -18.51
N LEU A 87 0.30 -2.94 -18.30
CA LEU A 87 -0.80 -3.28 -19.22
C LEU A 87 -1.99 -2.30 -19.10
N GLY A 88 -1.98 -1.40 -18.12
CA GLY A 88 -3.07 -0.47 -17.83
C GLY A 88 -4.20 -1.10 -17.01
N ALA A 89 -3.90 -2.18 -16.28
CA ALA A 89 -4.79 -2.82 -15.32
C ALA A 89 -4.79 -2.06 -13.98
N ASN A 90 -5.92 -2.10 -13.28
CA ASN A 90 -6.07 -1.61 -11.91
C ASN A 90 -6.43 -2.73 -10.92
N VAL A 91 -6.49 -3.98 -11.39
CA VAL A 91 -6.64 -5.18 -10.57
C VAL A 91 -5.69 -6.28 -11.05
N LEU A 92 -5.00 -6.92 -10.11
CA LEU A 92 -4.31 -8.19 -10.31
C LEU A 92 -5.12 -9.30 -9.63
N LYS A 93 -5.75 -10.20 -10.40
CA LYS A 93 -6.45 -11.37 -9.84
C LYS A 93 -5.57 -12.59 -9.93
N ILE A 94 -5.04 -13.03 -8.80
CA ILE A 94 -4.30 -14.29 -8.69
C ILE A 94 -5.32 -15.43 -8.71
N TYR A 95 -5.10 -16.42 -9.57
CA TYR A 95 -5.96 -17.60 -9.67
C TYR A 95 -5.20 -18.91 -9.40
N GLU A 96 -3.88 -18.85 -9.35
CA GLU A 96 -3.04 -19.99 -8.98
C GLU A 96 -1.79 -19.49 -8.24
N HIS A 97 -1.53 -20.06 -7.06
CA HIS A 97 -0.29 -19.91 -6.32
C HIS A 97 0.28 -21.30 -6.02
N GLN A 98 1.51 -21.55 -6.47
CA GLN A 98 2.27 -22.75 -6.14
C GLN A 98 3.41 -22.39 -5.19
N LEU A 99 3.48 -23.13 -4.07
CA LEU A 99 4.59 -23.05 -3.12
C LEU A 99 5.88 -23.63 -3.73
N PRO A 100 7.05 -23.22 -3.21
CA PRO A 100 8.31 -23.90 -3.48
C PRO A 100 8.18 -25.41 -3.22
N ASP A 101 8.70 -26.22 -4.14
CA ASP A 101 8.66 -27.66 -4.09
C ASP A 101 10.08 -28.24 -4.07
N MET A 102 10.36 -29.08 -3.06
CA MET A 102 11.66 -29.68 -2.73
C MET A 102 12.40 -30.36 -3.91
N TRP A 103 11.72 -30.61 -5.04
CA TRP A 103 12.25 -31.34 -6.19
C TRP A 103 12.20 -30.57 -7.52
N ARG A 104 11.58 -29.38 -7.58
CA ARG A 104 11.33 -28.67 -8.85
C ARG A 104 11.73 -27.20 -8.84
N SER A 105 11.51 -26.47 -7.74
CA SER A 105 11.85 -25.05 -7.68
C SER A 105 11.79 -24.50 -6.25
N THR A 106 12.72 -23.61 -5.94
CA THR A 106 12.84 -22.94 -4.64
C THR A 106 12.02 -21.65 -4.54
N CYS A 107 11.24 -21.34 -5.57
CA CYS A 107 10.55 -20.05 -5.73
C CYS A 107 9.04 -20.19 -5.78
N HIS A 108 8.33 -19.20 -5.23
CA HIS A 108 6.89 -19.07 -5.40
C HIS A 108 6.57 -18.84 -6.87
N ARG A 109 5.55 -19.54 -7.39
CA ARG A 109 5.06 -19.35 -8.76
C ARG A 109 3.62 -18.93 -8.69
N ILE A 110 3.27 -17.88 -9.44
CA ILE A 110 1.89 -17.40 -9.51
C ILE A 110 1.43 -17.28 -10.95
N ARG A 111 0.12 -17.49 -11.16
CA ARG A 111 -0.58 -17.07 -12.35
C ARG A 111 -1.69 -16.10 -11.99
N ALA A 112 -1.76 -15.02 -12.75
CA ALA A 112 -2.67 -13.94 -12.46
C ALA A 112 -3.22 -13.30 -13.74
N LYS A 113 -4.45 -12.80 -13.65
CA LYS A 113 -5.07 -11.97 -14.67
C LYS A 113 -4.82 -10.50 -14.37
N ALA A 114 -4.37 -9.74 -15.36
CA ALA A 114 -4.36 -8.29 -15.35
C ALA A 114 -5.75 -7.81 -15.80
N LEU A 115 -6.51 -7.23 -14.87
CA LEU A 115 -7.90 -6.86 -15.08
C LEU A 115 -8.09 -5.34 -14.97
N ARG A 116 -8.98 -4.80 -15.80
CA ARG A 116 -9.49 -3.45 -15.67
C ARG A 116 -10.92 -3.48 -15.17
N VAL A 117 -11.16 -2.80 -14.07
CA VAL A 117 -12.46 -2.70 -13.39
C VAL A 117 -12.85 -1.24 -13.29
N ALA A 118 -14.09 -0.91 -13.67
CA ALA A 118 -14.57 0.47 -13.67
C ALA A 118 -14.71 1.06 -12.26
N ASP A 119 -15.12 0.24 -11.30
CA ASP A 119 -15.28 0.60 -9.90
C ASP A 119 -14.62 -0.44 -8.98
N LEU A 120 -13.55 -0.02 -8.30
CA LEU A 120 -12.82 -0.84 -7.33
C LEU A 120 -13.52 -0.91 -5.98
N THR A 121 -14.42 0.03 -5.71
CA THR A 121 -15.04 0.25 -4.39
C THR A 121 -15.57 -1.03 -3.75
N PRO A 122 -16.28 -1.94 -4.44
CA PRO A 122 -16.80 -3.15 -3.82
C PRO A 122 -15.71 -4.08 -3.26
N TYR A 123 -14.50 -4.04 -3.85
CA TYR A 123 -13.40 -4.96 -3.57
C TYR A 123 -12.31 -4.35 -2.68
N GLU A 124 -12.31 -3.03 -2.45
CA GLU A 124 -11.35 -2.36 -1.55
C GLU A 124 -11.47 -2.90 -0.11
N LYS A 125 -10.39 -3.47 0.43
CA LYS A 125 -10.34 -3.89 1.85
C LYS A 125 -9.74 -2.80 2.73
N GLU A 126 -8.83 -2.05 2.15
CA GLU A 126 -8.17 -0.92 2.75
C GLU A 126 -8.11 0.22 1.74
N ILE A 127 -8.12 1.44 2.23
CA ILE A 127 -7.89 2.65 1.45
C ILE A 127 -6.64 3.33 1.99
N VAL A 128 -5.62 3.50 1.15
CA VAL A 128 -4.45 4.32 1.50
C VAL A 128 -4.83 5.78 1.42
N TRP A 129 -4.43 6.58 2.41
CA TRP A 129 -4.75 8.00 2.47
C TRP A 129 -4.17 8.74 1.26
N GLN A 130 -5.02 9.47 0.54
CA GLN A 130 -4.63 10.38 -0.52
C GLN A 130 -5.50 11.64 -0.45
N PRO A 131 -4.96 12.82 -0.80
CA PRO A 131 -5.72 14.07 -0.72
C PRO A 131 -6.96 14.08 -1.63
N THR A 132 -6.93 13.28 -2.71
CA THR A 132 -8.01 13.18 -3.71
C THR A 132 -8.97 12.02 -3.46
N ARG A 133 -8.67 11.10 -2.52
CA ARG A 133 -9.50 9.92 -2.21
C ARG A 133 -10.16 10.09 -0.85
N ARG A 134 -11.23 10.87 -0.80
CA ARG A 134 -12.08 11.04 0.40
C ARG A 134 -12.93 9.80 0.65
N LEU A 135 -13.25 9.53 1.92
CA LEU A 135 -14.13 8.46 2.37
C LEU A 135 -15.57 8.72 1.90
N ARG A 136 -16.29 7.63 1.63
CA ARG A 136 -17.70 7.58 1.26
C ARG A 136 -18.38 6.52 2.12
N PRO A 137 -19.70 6.60 2.37
CA PRO A 137 -20.39 5.62 3.21
C PRO A 137 -20.21 4.16 2.74
N ILE A 138 -20.10 3.94 1.43
CA ILE A 138 -19.88 2.62 0.82
C ILE A 138 -18.52 1.99 1.17
N ASP A 139 -17.56 2.80 1.64
CA ASP A 139 -16.25 2.32 2.06
C ASP A 139 -16.29 1.64 3.44
N PHE A 140 -17.37 1.86 4.22
CA PHE A 140 -17.56 1.29 5.55
C PHE A 140 -18.31 -0.04 5.46
N LYS A 141 -17.56 -1.14 5.40
CA LYS A 141 -18.09 -2.48 5.08
C LYS A 141 -18.31 -3.36 6.29
N ALA A 142 -17.89 -2.93 7.48
CA ALA A 142 -18.13 -3.69 8.70
C ALA A 142 -19.61 -3.70 9.08
N SER A 143 -20.03 -4.78 9.73
CA SER A 143 -21.40 -4.89 10.24
C SER A 143 -21.71 -3.80 11.27
N THR A 144 -22.90 -3.21 11.14
CA THR A 144 -23.45 -2.23 12.08
C THR A 144 -24.19 -2.88 13.26
N ALA A 145 -24.35 -4.20 13.25
CA ALA A 145 -25.06 -4.94 14.30
C ALA A 145 -24.36 -4.76 15.66
N SER A 146 -25.14 -4.48 16.70
CA SER A 146 -24.67 -4.31 18.08
C SER A 146 -23.61 -3.20 18.27
N ARG A 147 -23.54 -2.23 17.36
CA ARG A 147 -22.64 -1.07 17.49
C ARG A 147 -23.30 0.07 18.26
N PRO A 148 -22.61 0.76 19.18
CA PRO A 148 -23.22 1.85 19.96
C PRO A 148 -23.26 3.20 19.23
N PHE A 149 -22.33 3.49 18.32
CA PHE A 149 -22.21 4.81 17.66
C PHE A 149 -22.82 4.84 16.26
N GLU A 150 -22.93 6.03 15.66
CA GLU A 150 -23.45 6.23 14.30
C GLU A 150 -22.48 5.75 13.22
N ALA A 151 -21.18 5.80 13.48
CA ALA A 151 -20.12 5.28 12.63
C ALA A 151 -18.86 5.04 13.48
N ALA A 152 -17.87 4.36 12.90
CA ALA A 152 -16.52 4.36 13.43
C ALA A 152 -15.51 4.10 12.31
N THR A 153 -14.43 4.87 12.37
CA THR A 153 -13.25 4.76 11.51
C THR A 153 -12.20 3.90 12.19
N ASN A 154 -11.79 2.83 11.52
CA ASN A 154 -10.59 2.08 11.86
C ASN A 154 -9.50 2.45 10.86
N SER A 155 -8.56 3.30 11.29
CA SER A 155 -7.41 3.71 10.51
C SER A 155 -6.12 3.51 11.29
N GLY A 156 -5.02 3.35 10.57
CA GLY A 156 -3.72 3.08 11.18
C GLY A 156 -2.56 3.54 10.33
N VAL A 157 -1.38 3.42 10.92
CA VAL A 157 -0.09 3.70 10.30
C VAL A 157 0.69 2.40 10.20
N ARG A 158 1.22 2.11 9.02
CA ARG A 158 2.16 1.00 8.80
C ARG A 158 3.40 1.51 8.08
N TYR A 159 4.49 0.78 8.19
CA TYR A 159 5.71 1.12 7.47
C TYR A 159 6.46 -0.14 7.04
N HIS A 160 7.22 -0.02 5.96
CA HIS A 160 8.01 -1.11 5.41
C HIS A 160 9.35 -0.62 4.88
N TYR A 161 10.27 -1.56 4.76
CA TYR A 161 11.64 -1.35 4.31
C TYR A 161 11.83 -1.92 2.91
N ALA A 162 12.38 -1.12 2.01
CA ALA A 162 12.82 -1.57 0.69
C ALA A 162 14.25 -1.08 0.45
N GLY A 163 15.17 -1.94 0.00
CA GLY A 163 16.55 -1.49 -0.17
C GLY A 163 17.44 -2.49 -0.89
N ARG A 164 18.49 -1.96 -1.51
CA ARG A 164 19.55 -2.72 -2.15
C ARG A 164 20.77 -2.67 -1.25
N MET A 165 21.12 -3.80 -0.63
CA MET A 165 22.25 -3.92 0.29
C MET A 165 23.57 -3.36 -0.30
N PHE A 166 23.77 -3.47 -1.62
CA PHE A 166 24.95 -2.96 -2.32
C PHE A 166 25.02 -1.42 -2.46
N GLN A 167 23.92 -0.69 -2.28
CA GLN A 167 23.89 0.78 -2.34
C GLN A 167 24.05 1.43 -0.95
N GLY A 168 24.21 0.64 0.10
CA GLY A 168 24.41 1.13 1.46
C GLY A 168 23.24 1.98 1.99
N LYS A 169 22.02 1.79 1.45
CA LYS A 169 20.83 2.58 1.80
C LYS A 169 19.59 1.70 1.90
N VAL A 170 18.71 2.07 2.83
CA VAL A 170 17.36 1.52 3.00
C VAL A 170 16.35 2.63 2.79
N GLN A 171 15.34 2.38 1.98
CA GLN A 171 14.14 3.21 1.87
C GLN A 171 13.13 2.73 2.90
N LEU A 172 12.70 3.62 3.79
CA LEU A 172 11.56 3.42 4.66
C LEU A 172 10.38 4.17 4.03
N THR A 173 9.25 3.48 3.89
CA THR A 173 7.98 4.06 3.44
C THR A 173 6.95 3.93 4.56
N VAL A 174 6.30 5.03 4.92
CA VAL A 174 5.17 5.05 5.86
C VAL A 174 3.87 5.23 5.08
N GLU A 175 2.87 4.44 5.45
CA GLU A 175 1.53 4.48 4.85
C GLU A 175 0.48 4.69 5.93
N THR A 176 -0.50 5.53 5.60
CA THR A 176 -1.74 5.69 6.37
C THR A 176 -2.82 4.91 5.66
N TYR A 177 -3.54 4.04 6.37
CA TYR A 177 -4.59 3.23 5.78
C TYR A 177 -5.89 3.32 6.58
N PHE A 178 -7.00 3.17 5.88
CA PHE A 178 -8.36 3.02 6.42
C PHE A 178 -8.82 1.59 6.14
N ASP A 179 -9.17 0.85 7.19
CA ASP A 179 -9.66 -0.53 7.08
C ASP A 179 -11.18 -0.51 6.83
N CYS A 180 -11.57 -0.84 5.60
CA CYS A 180 -12.96 -0.87 5.17
C CYS A 180 -13.75 -1.95 5.90
N GLN A 181 -13.10 -3.07 6.25
CA GLN A 181 -13.77 -4.25 6.80
C GLN A 181 -14.00 -4.15 8.31
N ASN A 182 -13.26 -3.27 8.99
CA ASN A 182 -13.43 -2.98 10.42
C ASN A 182 -14.08 -1.62 10.71
N SER A 183 -14.31 -0.80 9.68
CA SER A 183 -15.05 0.46 9.79
C SER A 183 -16.53 0.29 9.43
N TYR A 184 -17.44 0.88 10.20
CA TYR A 184 -18.89 0.79 9.98
C TYR A 184 -19.54 2.17 9.91
N PHE A 185 -20.66 2.27 9.20
CA PHE A 185 -21.40 3.52 9.04
C PHE A 185 -22.91 3.25 9.02
N LYS A 186 -23.65 3.84 9.96
CA LYS A 186 -25.12 3.83 10.01
C LYS A 186 -25.69 5.11 9.41
N GLY A 187 -25.12 6.26 9.80
CA GLY A 187 -25.49 7.58 9.28
C GLY A 187 -26.97 7.91 9.36
N THR A 188 -27.67 7.53 10.45
CA THR A 188 -29.14 7.61 10.49
C THR A 188 -29.68 9.00 10.76
N ARG A 189 -28.89 9.90 11.36
CA ARG A 189 -29.32 11.25 11.75
C ARG A 189 -28.86 12.32 10.77
N ASP A 190 -27.54 12.48 10.66
CA ASP A 190 -26.90 13.41 9.71
C ASP A 190 -25.74 12.68 9.02
N PRO A 191 -26.00 11.99 7.90
CA PRO A 191 -24.98 11.23 7.21
C PRO A 191 -23.82 12.10 6.71
N ALA A 192 -24.07 13.35 6.30
CA ALA A 192 -23.01 14.22 5.78
C ALA A 192 -22.07 14.66 6.90
N LEU A 193 -22.62 15.11 8.03
CA LEU A 193 -21.84 15.51 9.21
C LEU A 193 -21.10 14.31 9.81
N THR A 194 -21.76 13.14 9.88
CA THR A 194 -21.14 11.91 10.38
C THR A 194 -19.97 11.49 9.49
N LEU A 195 -20.14 11.49 8.16
CA LEU A 195 -19.06 11.15 7.24
C LEU A 195 -17.88 12.13 7.34
N ALA A 196 -18.16 13.42 7.53
CA ALA A 196 -17.11 14.42 7.75
C ALA A 196 -16.36 14.18 9.08
N HIS A 197 -17.05 13.70 10.12
CA HIS A 197 -16.44 13.31 11.40
C HIS A 197 -15.43 12.18 11.19
N GLU A 198 -15.88 11.12 10.53
CA GLU A 198 -15.07 9.94 10.20
C GLU A 198 -13.88 10.27 9.28
N GLN A 199 -14.07 11.14 8.28
CA GLN A 199 -12.97 11.65 7.46
C GLN A 199 -11.92 12.40 8.32
N GLY A 200 -12.37 13.13 9.34
CA GLY A 200 -11.49 13.81 10.30
C GLY A 200 -10.56 12.84 11.04
N HIS A 201 -11.06 11.68 11.47
CA HIS A 201 -10.22 10.64 12.09
C HIS A 201 -9.16 10.09 11.12
N PHE A 202 -9.54 9.85 9.87
CA PHE A 202 -8.60 9.38 8.86
C PHE A 202 -7.53 10.43 8.53
N ASP A 203 -7.91 11.71 8.45
CA ASP A 203 -7.01 12.84 8.24
C ASP A 203 -6.07 13.06 9.44
N LEU A 204 -6.57 12.90 10.68
CA LEU A 204 -5.73 12.92 11.89
C LEU A 204 -4.68 11.82 11.86
N THR A 205 -5.06 10.59 11.48
CA THR A 205 -4.11 9.48 11.34
C THR A 205 -2.98 9.84 10.35
N GLU A 206 -3.31 10.48 9.23
CA GLU A 206 -2.30 10.93 8.25
C GLU A 206 -1.36 12.00 8.82
N ILE A 207 -1.87 12.97 9.58
CA ILE A 207 -1.03 13.98 10.25
C ILE A 207 0.02 13.28 11.13
N TYR A 208 -0.40 12.27 11.90
CA TYR A 208 0.51 11.55 12.79
C TYR A 208 1.47 10.61 12.05
N ALA A 209 1.10 10.06 10.88
CA ALA A 209 2.04 9.37 10.00
C ALA A 209 3.14 10.32 9.47
N ARG A 210 2.77 11.56 9.15
CA ARG A 210 3.72 12.60 8.74
C ARG A 210 4.63 13.02 9.90
N ARG A 211 4.08 13.18 11.12
CA ARG A 211 4.88 13.45 12.32
C ARG A 211 5.84 12.30 12.67
N PHE A 212 5.41 11.05 12.48
CA PHE A 212 6.30 9.89 12.62
C PHE A 212 7.46 9.96 11.63
N THR A 213 7.16 10.27 10.36
CA THR A 213 8.18 10.46 9.32
C THR A 213 9.15 11.60 9.68
N GLN A 214 8.63 12.73 10.13
CA GLN A 214 9.43 13.87 10.59
C GLN A 214 10.37 13.47 11.75
N ALA A 215 9.83 12.83 12.79
CA ALA A 215 10.61 12.43 13.96
C ALA A 215 11.73 11.45 13.60
N LEU A 216 11.47 10.49 12.71
CA LEU A 216 12.51 9.61 12.18
C LEU A 216 13.58 10.40 11.42
N GLN A 217 13.18 11.31 10.54
CA GLN A 217 14.13 12.13 9.76
C GLN A 217 15.06 12.97 10.66
N GLU A 218 14.53 13.50 11.76
CA GLU A 218 15.28 14.36 12.68
C GLU A 218 16.16 13.59 13.66
N GLN A 219 15.74 12.38 14.06
CA GLN A 219 16.37 11.64 15.16
C GLN A 219 17.15 10.39 14.74
N VAL A 220 17.04 9.97 13.47
CA VAL A 220 17.66 8.75 12.96
C VAL A 220 18.59 9.06 11.79
N ALA A 221 19.90 8.95 12.04
CA ALA A 221 20.92 9.19 11.03
C ALA A 221 21.22 7.94 10.16
N ASP A 222 21.06 6.75 10.73
CA ASP A 222 21.48 5.49 10.13
C ASP A 222 20.66 4.29 10.64
N THR A 223 20.87 3.11 10.03
CA THR A 223 20.10 1.89 10.37
C THR A 223 20.30 1.41 11.81
N LYS A 224 21.42 1.71 12.46
CA LYS A 224 21.66 1.33 13.86
C LYS A 224 20.82 2.20 14.79
N GLU A 225 20.75 3.50 14.53
CA GLU A 225 19.86 4.37 15.27
C GLU A 225 18.38 4.08 15.00
N LEU A 226 18.06 3.67 13.77
CA LEU A 226 16.71 3.26 13.41
C LEU A 226 16.27 2.08 14.26
N GLU A 227 17.08 1.01 14.29
CA GLU A 227 16.83 -0.18 15.10
C GLU A 227 16.62 0.17 16.58
N ALA A 228 17.44 1.08 17.12
CA ALA A 228 17.38 1.48 18.52
C ALA A 228 16.18 2.38 18.87
N LYS A 229 15.78 3.30 17.98
CA LYS A 229 14.83 4.39 18.29
C LYS A 229 13.44 4.20 17.70
N GLN A 230 13.29 3.46 16.60
CA GLN A 230 12.04 3.40 15.82
C GLN A 230 10.80 3.06 16.66
N GLN A 231 10.92 2.09 17.58
CA GLN A 231 9.78 1.60 18.35
C GLN A 231 9.33 2.63 19.38
N ALA A 232 10.28 3.30 20.04
CA ALA A 232 9.99 4.35 21.01
C ALA A 232 9.34 5.57 20.32
N ILE A 233 9.89 6.00 19.17
CA ILE A 233 9.33 7.09 18.37
C ILE A 233 7.92 6.74 17.91
N TYR A 234 7.71 5.54 17.36
CA TYR A 234 6.39 5.10 16.93
C TYR A 234 5.38 5.09 18.07
N HIS A 235 5.74 4.49 19.21
CA HIS A 235 4.86 4.42 20.38
C HIS A 235 4.49 5.82 20.90
N GLN A 236 5.45 6.73 20.98
CA GLN A 236 5.20 8.11 21.39
C GLN A 236 4.19 8.78 20.44
N VAL A 237 4.49 8.78 19.13
CA VAL A 237 3.65 9.46 18.13
C VAL A 237 2.24 8.87 18.09
N MET A 238 2.09 7.55 18.21
CA MET A 238 0.75 6.92 18.22
C MET A 238 -0.01 7.16 19.53
N THR A 239 0.68 7.31 20.66
CA THR A 239 0.05 7.72 21.93
C THR A 239 -0.50 9.15 21.83
N GLU A 240 0.29 10.05 21.23
CA GLU A 240 -0.17 11.42 20.95
C GLU A 240 -1.34 11.43 19.96
N ALA A 241 -1.31 10.56 18.93
CA ALA A 241 -2.40 10.39 17.98
C ALA A 241 -3.69 9.97 18.68
N GLN A 242 -3.64 8.93 19.52
CA GLN A 242 -4.79 8.45 20.28
C GLN A 242 -5.37 9.55 21.17
N THR A 243 -4.50 10.26 21.90
CA THR A 243 -4.91 11.38 22.78
C THR A 243 -5.65 12.46 21.98
N ARG A 244 -5.18 12.77 20.76
CA ARG A 244 -5.81 13.76 19.89
C ARG A 244 -7.14 13.28 19.33
N GLN A 245 -7.25 12.01 18.94
CA GLN A 245 -8.51 11.41 18.49
C GLN A 245 -9.56 11.39 19.61
N ASP A 246 -9.18 10.97 20.82
CA ASP A 246 -10.08 10.95 21.99
C ASP A 246 -10.57 12.36 22.34
N LYS A 247 -9.68 13.35 22.22
CA LYS A 247 -10.04 14.77 22.42
C LYS A 247 -11.03 15.25 21.35
N TYR A 248 -10.79 14.92 20.07
CA TYR A 248 -11.68 15.27 18.98
C TYR A 248 -13.08 14.68 19.20
N ASP A 249 -13.16 13.38 19.50
CA ASP A 249 -14.41 12.70 19.80
C ASP A 249 -15.12 13.35 21.00
N SER A 250 -14.45 13.46 22.15
CA SER A 250 -15.07 13.97 23.38
C SER A 250 -15.63 15.39 23.22
N GLU A 251 -14.90 16.28 22.56
CA GLU A 251 -15.37 17.64 22.34
C GLU A 251 -16.53 17.73 21.35
N VAL A 252 -16.49 16.97 20.26
CA VAL A 252 -17.54 17.00 19.22
C VAL A 252 -18.79 16.23 19.64
N TYR A 253 -18.67 15.18 20.47
CA TYR A 253 -19.82 14.51 21.09
C TYR A 253 -20.47 15.37 22.17
N ALA A 254 -19.68 16.15 22.91
CA ALA A 254 -20.24 17.13 23.86
C ALA A 254 -20.92 18.31 23.16
N ASP A 255 -20.34 18.79 22.06
CA ASP A 255 -20.88 19.92 21.28
C ASP A 255 -20.55 19.78 19.78
N ARG A 256 -21.57 19.38 19.01
CA ARG A 256 -21.46 19.16 17.56
C ARG A 256 -21.08 20.42 16.78
N SER A 257 -21.33 21.61 17.32
CA SER A 257 -20.97 22.87 16.66
C SER A 257 -19.46 23.09 16.56
N LYS A 258 -18.65 22.33 17.31
CA LYS A 258 -17.18 22.40 17.28
C LYS A 258 -16.56 21.67 16.10
N GLN A 259 -17.27 20.74 15.46
CA GLN A 259 -16.73 19.90 14.40
C GLN A 259 -16.14 20.71 13.23
N PRO A 260 -16.78 21.78 12.70
CA PRO A 260 -16.19 22.58 11.63
C PRO A 260 -14.86 23.24 12.01
N ALA A 261 -14.70 23.68 13.27
CA ALA A 261 -13.46 24.28 13.74
C ALA A 261 -12.33 23.24 13.81
N TRP A 262 -12.64 22.04 14.31
CA TRP A 262 -11.72 20.90 14.30
C TRP A 262 -11.30 20.49 12.88
N LEU A 263 -12.24 20.39 11.94
CA LEU A 263 -11.93 20.06 10.55
C LEU A 263 -11.06 21.14 9.87
N ALA A 264 -11.27 22.42 10.20
CA ALA A 264 -10.41 23.50 9.72
C ALA A 264 -9.00 23.41 10.30
N GLU A 265 -8.85 23.09 11.58
CA GLU A 265 -7.55 22.88 12.24
C GLU A 265 -6.81 21.68 11.62
N ILE A 266 -7.50 20.54 11.44
CA ILE A 266 -6.95 19.34 10.77
C ILE A 266 -6.45 19.69 9.36
N ALA A 267 -7.22 20.47 8.59
CA ALA A 267 -6.81 20.89 7.26
C ALA A 267 -5.55 21.79 7.29
N GLN A 268 -5.44 22.69 8.27
CA GLN A 268 -4.25 23.51 8.47
C GLN A 268 -3.03 22.66 8.86
N GLU A 269 -3.19 21.69 9.74
CA GLU A 269 -2.12 20.77 10.15
C GLU A 269 -1.65 19.89 9.00
N LEU A 270 -2.57 19.38 8.16
CA LEU A 270 -2.22 18.67 6.93
C LEU A 270 -1.40 19.56 6.00
N HIS A 271 -1.79 20.83 5.82
CA HIS A 271 -1.02 21.77 5.02
C HIS A 271 0.36 22.06 5.63
N ALA A 272 0.44 22.28 6.94
CA ALA A 272 1.69 22.56 7.65
C ALA A 272 2.69 21.39 7.56
N THR A 273 2.19 20.16 7.52
CA THR A 273 3.00 18.94 7.42
C THR A 273 3.25 18.48 5.98
N GLN A 274 2.90 19.28 4.97
CA GLN A 274 2.95 18.90 3.55
C GLN A 274 4.34 18.46 3.07
N VAL A 275 5.41 19.02 3.65
CA VAL A 275 6.79 18.62 3.33
C VAL A 275 7.08 17.14 3.60
N TYR A 276 6.31 16.51 4.49
CA TYR A 276 6.42 15.08 4.84
C TYR A 276 5.35 14.22 4.16
N ALA A 277 4.55 14.75 3.22
CA ALA A 277 3.44 14.02 2.62
C ALA A 277 3.86 12.79 1.80
N SER A 278 5.09 12.79 1.23
CA SER A 278 5.64 11.64 0.51
C SER A 278 5.87 10.43 1.42
N LYS A 279 6.07 10.67 2.73
CA LYS A 279 6.27 9.65 3.76
C LYS A 279 7.34 8.62 3.40
N GLN A 280 8.40 9.08 2.73
CA GLN A 280 9.54 8.28 2.28
C GLN A 280 10.84 8.84 2.84
N LEU A 281 11.65 7.98 3.44
CA LEU A 281 12.96 8.33 4.01
C LEU A 281 14.06 7.43 3.43
N THR A 282 15.20 8.04 3.12
CA THR A 282 16.42 7.32 2.75
C THR A 282 17.37 7.28 3.93
N ILE A 283 17.58 6.09 4.47
CA ILE A 283 18.42 5.86 5.65
C ILE A 283 19.71 5.17 5.23
N LYS A 284 20.85 5.65 5.72
CA LYS A 284 22.16 5.05 5.43
C LYS A 284 22.31 3.75 6.22
N ILE A 285 22.80 2.70 5.56
CA ILE A 285 23.19 1.46 6.22
C ILE A 285 24.48 1.72 6.99
N LYS A 286 24.47 1.36 8.26
CA LYS A 286 25.66 1.30 9.11
C LYS A 286 25.86 -0.13 9.56
N THR A 287 26.95 -0.72 9.08
CA THR A 287 27.48 -2.01 9.50
C THR A 287 28.10 -1.94 10.88
#